data_AF-J2TG78-F1
#
_entry.id   AF-J2TG78-F1
#
_cell.length_a   1.000
_cell.length_b   1.000
_cell.length_c   1.000
_cell.angle_alpha   90.00
_cell.angle_beta   90.00
_cell.angle_gamma   90.00
#
_symmetry.space_group_name_H-M   'P 1'
#
loop_
_entity.id
_entity.type
_entity.pdbx_description
1 polymer ?
#
loop_
_entity_poly.entity_id
_entity_poly.type
_entity_poly.pdbx_seq_one_letter_code
_entity_poly.pdbx_strand_id
1 'polypeptide(L)' 'MKPDLEADYARLRAQLQALQAAPTKDFAKIDQLIDELERLQLAIKAEHGLQGNNPLE' A
#
# COMPACT_ATOMS: atom_id res chain seq x y z
N MET A 1 -16.22 -6.00 -8.67
CA MET A 1 -15.70 -4.69 -8.23
C MET A 1 -14.19 -4.75 -8.39
N LYS A 2 -13.59 -3.87 -9.21
CA LYS A 2 -12.13 -3.76 -9.21
C LYS A 2 -11.73 -3.20 -7.83
N PRO A 3 -10.79 -3.82 -7.10
CA PRO A 3 -10.25 -3.19 -5.91
C PRO A 3 -9.64 -1.86 -6.36
N ASP A 4 -10.08 -0.76 -5.74
CA ASP A 4 -9.51 0.56 -6.01
C ASP A 4 -8.21 0.64 -5.21
N LEU A 5 -7.15 0.06 -5.77
CA LEU A 5 -5.85 -0.09 -5.12
C LEU A 5 -5.31 1.28 -4.67
N GLU A 6 -5.63 2.36 -5.41
CA GLU A 6 -5.29 3.72 -5.05
C GLU A 6 -6.04 4.21 -3.79
N ALA A 7 -7.35 3.94 -3.69
CA ALA A 7 -8.14 4.26 -2.49
C ALA A 7 -7.71 3.44 -1.27
N ASP A 8 -7.38 2.16 -1.44
CA ASP A 8 -6.83 1.33 -0.36
C ASP A 8 -5.48 1.86 0.09
N TYR A 9 -4.61 2.31 -0.83
CA TYR A 9 -3.32 2.91 -0.51
C TYR A 9 -3.50 4.19 0.32
N ALA A 10 -4.40 5.06 -0.13
CA ALA A 10 -4.70 6.31 0.56
C ALA A 10 -5.24 6.04 1.98
N ARG A 11 -6.10 5.03 2.14
CA ARG A 11 -6.65 4.63 3.43
C ARG A 11 -5.58 4.07 4.37
N LEU A 12 -4.73 3.18 3.90
CA LEU A 12 -3.62 2.60 4.68
C LEU A 12 -2.62 3.68 5.10
N ARG A 13 -2.29 4.62 4.20
CA ARG A 13 -1.41 5.76 4.48
C ARG A 13 -1.99 6.68 5.56
N ALA A 14 -3.29 6.97 5.49
CA ALA A 14 -3.96 7.78 6.50
C ALA A 14 -3.92 7.11 7.89
N GLN A 15 -4.14 5.80 7.95
CA GLN A 15 -4.03 5.03 9.20
C GLN A 15 -2.60 5.04 9.77
N LEU A 16 -1.60 4.88 8.89
CA LEU A 16 -0.19 4.96 9.28
C LEU A 16 0.15 6.35 9.84
N GLN A 17 -0.30 7.43 9.20
CA GLN A 17 -0.11 8.80 9.71
C GLN A 17 -0.78 9.01 11.08
N ALA A 18 -2.00 8.49 11.26
CA ALA A 18 -2.71 8.59 12.54
C ALA A 18 -1.94 7.87 13.66
N LEU A 19 -1.39 6.68 13.39
CA LEU A 19 -0.60 5.92 14.37
C LEU A 19 0.75 6.58 14.67
N GLN A 20 1.39 7.22 13.70
CA GLN A 20 2.62 7.97 13.93
C GLN A 20 2.41 9.27 14.72
N ALA A 21 1.24 9.91 14.55
CA ALA A 21 0.83 11.09 15.29
C ALA A 21 0.30 10.77 16.70
N ALA A 22 -0.01 9.50 16.98
CA ALA A 22 -0.47 9.08 18.29
C ALA A 22 0.65 9.25 19.35
N PRO A 23 0.29 9.67 20.58
CA PRO A 23 1.26 9.85 21.67
C PRO A 23 1.91 8.52 22.10
N THR A 24 1.20 7.40 21.92
CA THR A 24 1.73 6.05 22.11
C THR A 24 1.85 5.40 20.74
N LYS A 25 3.09 5.18 20.30
CA LYS A 25 3.37 4.54 19.01
C LYS A 25 3.22 3.04 19.14
N ASP A 26 2.27 2.49 18.40
CA ASP A 26 2.17 1.04 18.20
C ASP A 26 3.09 0.65 17.04
N PHE A 27 4.35 0.38 17.37
CA PHE A 27 5.37 0.05 16.36
C PHE A 27 5.05 -1.23 15.59
N ALA A 28 4.44 -2.23 16.23
CA ALA A 28 4.05 -3.47 15.56
C ALA A 28 3.00 -3.20 14.48
N LYS A 29 2.01 -2.37 14.80
CA LYS A 29 0.96 -2.01 13.83
C LYS A 29 1.47 -1.08 12.73
N ILE A 30 2.39 -0.18 13.06
CA ILE A 30 3.08 0.67 12.09
C ILE A 30 3.86 -0.19 11.09
N ASP A 31 4.62 -1.17 11.56
CA ASP A 31 5.42 -2.08 10.71
C ASP A 31 4.52 -2.89 9.77
N GLN A 32 3.42 -3.45 10.30
CA GLN A 32 2.43 -4.15 9.47
C GLN A 32 1.83 -3.25 8.39
N LEU A 33 1.47 -2.00 8.71
CA LEU A 33 0.92 -1.07 7.73
C LEU A 33 1.94 -0.66 6.66
N ILE A 34 3.22 -0.59 6.99
CA ILE A 34 4.27 -0.32 6.02
C ILE A 34 4.40 -1.49 5.04
N ASP A 35 4.47 -2.73 5.54
CA ASP A 35 4.54 -3.93 4.68
C ASP A 35 3.32 -4.04 3.75
N GLU A 36 2.14 -3.72 4.27
CA GLU A 36 0.89 -3.74 3.50
C GLU A 36 0.84 -2.64 2.43
N LEU A 37 1.36 -1.44 2.73
CA LEU A 37 1.52 -0.35 1.75
C LEU A 37 2.53 -0.72 0.66
N GLU A 38 3.64 -1.37 1.00
CA GLU A 38 4.64 -1.81 0.02
C GLU A 38 4.07 -2.86 -0.94
N ARG A 39 3.34 -3.86 -0.42
CA ARG A 39 2.64 -4.85 -1.25
C ARG A 39 1.62 -4.21 -2.17
N LEU A 40 0.85 -3.25 -1.66
CA LEU A 40 -0.16 -2.57 -2.45
C LEU A 40 0.49 -1.69 -3.53
N GLN A 41 1.58 -1.00 -3.21
CA GLN A 41 2.34 -0.24 -4.19
C GLN A 41 2.93 -1.13 -5.29
N LEU A 42 3.39 -2.33 -4.96
CA LEU A 42 3.80 -3.33 -5.95
C LEU A 42 2.63 -3.78 -6.82
N ALA A 43 1.44 -4.00 -6.25
CA ALA A 43 0.23 -4.36 -6.98
C ALA A 43 -0.22 -3.24 -7.93
N ILE A 44 -0.21 -1.97 -7.48
CA ILE A 44 -0.52 -0.80 -8.32
C ILE A 44 0.50 -0.69 -9.46
N LYS A 45 1.80 -0.84 -9.16
CA LYS A 45 2.85 -0.85 -10.18
C LYS A 45 2.72 -2.01 -11.16
N ALA A 46 2.29 -3.18 -10.71
CA ALA A 46 2.01 -4.31 -11.60
C ALA A 46 0.78 -4.02 -12.48
N GLU A 47 -0.30 -3.49 -11.92
CA GLU A 47 -1.51 -3.12 -12.67
C GLU A 47 -1.23 -2.03 -13.71
N HIS A 48 -0.45 -1.00 -13.36
CA HIS A 48 -0.04 0.07 -14.26
C HIS A 48 1.10 -0.34 -15.20
N GLY A 49 1.98 -1.25 -14.78
CA GLY A 49 3.15 -1.72 -15.53
C GLY A 49 2.85 -2.84 -16.52
N LEU A 50 1.73 -3.55 -16.36
CA LEU A 50 1.28 -4.59 -17.30
C LEU A 50 0.66 -4.03 -18.59
N GLN A 51 0.56 -2.71 -18.76
CA GLN A 51 0.24 -2.14 -20.07
C GLN A 51 1.47 -2.03 -21.00
N GLY A 52 2.66 -2.44 -20.57
CA GLY A 52 3.85 -2.41 -21.42
C GLY A 52 5.02 -3.25 -20.91
N ASN A 53 4.90 -4.58 -21.03
CA ASN A 53 5.98 -5.57 -21.26
C ASN A 53 5.64 -6.87 -20.50
N ASN A 54 5.07 -7.84 -21.22
CA ASN A 54 5.42 -9.24 -21.03
C ASN A 54 6.77 -9.46 -21.74
N PRO A 55 7.91 -9.69 -21.04
CA PRO A 55 9.12 -10.19 -21.67
C PRO A 55 9.26 -11.73 -21.51
N LEU A 56 8.15 -12.45 -21.39
CA LEU A 56 8.11 -13.93 -21.25
C LEU A 56 7.27 -14.63 -22.34
N GLU A 57 7.08 -14.01 -23.51
CA GLU A 57 6.60 -14.70 -24.73
C GLU A 57 7.70 -14.81 -25.78
#